data_AF-A0A0Q8EYV4-F1
#
_entry.id   AF-A0A0Q8EYV4-F1
#
_cell.length_a   1.000
_cell.length_b   1.000
_cell.length_c   1.000
_cell.angle_alpha   90.00
_cell.angle_beta   90.00
_cell.angle_gamma   90.00
#
_symmetry.space_group_name_H-M   'P 1'
#
loop_
_entity.id
_entity.type
_entity.pdbx_description
1 polymer ?
#
loop_
_entity_poly.entity_id
_entity_poly.type
_entity_poly.pdbx_seq_one_letter_code
_entity_poly.pdbx_strand_id
1 'polypeptide(L)'
;MRAGQAGSEAAPASAGASGTFAGEWEACHGETPSDQCSRYVLLQRGDRICGTWFHFATGKEYRGRIVARADSPTEARRTHVCGRPGSETDTECEDGWQTIDKPLRICKGELSTSTRTDGSCFGYYQAVPMADDQRDALLAEPWMEDCLAGDP
;
A
#
# COMPACT_ATOMS: atom_id res chain seq x y z
N MET A 1 42.71 -22.48 -26.32
CA MET A 1 41.39 -23.07 -25.99
C MET A 1 41.44 -23.70 -24.61
N ARG A 2 40.83 -23.05 -23.60
CA ARG A 2 40.08 -23.66 -22.49
C ARG A 2 39.43 -22.56 -21.66
N ALA A 3 38.15 -22.76 -21.40
CA ALA A 3 37.21 -21.83 -20.79
C ALA A 3 37.45 -21.66 -19.28
N GLY A 4 37.06 -20.49 -18.77
CA GLY A 4 36.89 -20.22 -17.34
C GLY A 4 35.78 -19.19 -17.18
N GLN A 5 34.55 -19.68 -17.07
CA GLN A 5 33.36 -18.93 -16.67
C GLN A 5 33.36 -18.70 -15.15
N ALA A 6 32.55 -17.70 -14.79
CA ALA A 6 31.80 -17.53 -13.54
C ALA A 6 32.41 -16.62 -12.47
N GLY A 7 31.73 -15.48 -12.33
CA GLY A 7 31.86 -14.52 -11.25
C GLY A 7 30.92 -13.33 -11.44
N SER A 8 29.73 -13.54 -12.04
CA SER A 8 28.62 -12.60 -11.84
C SER A 8 28.08 -12.89 -10.45
N GLU A 9 28.67 -12.24 -9.45
CA GLU A 9 28.05 -12.09 -8.15
C GLU A 9 26.85 -11.17 -8.36
N ALA A 10 25.70 -11.78 -8.68
CA ALA A 10 24.44 -11.08 -8.65
C ALA A 10 24.20 -10.69 -7.18
N ALA A 11 24.28 -9.40 -6.89
CA ALA A 11 23.75 -8.83 -5.67
C ALA A 11 22.33 -9.38 -5.44
N PRO A 12 21.91 -9.67 -4.20
CA PRO A 12 20.56 -10.16 -3.96
C PRO A 12 19.58 -9.09 -4.43
N ALA A 13 18.88 -9.38 -5.53
CA ALA A 13 17.74 -8.60 -5.96
C ALA A 13 16.76 -8.54 -4.79
N SER A 14 16.46 -7.33 -4.33
CA SER A 14 15.33 -6.90 -3.52
C SER A 14 14.32 -8.01 -3.20
N ALA A 15 14.59 -8.80 -2.17
CA ALA A 15 13.68 -9.85 -1.69
C ALA A 15 12.61 -9.30 -0.72
N GLY A 16 12.45 -7.98 -0.63
CA GLY A 16 11.52 -7.33 0.27
C GLY A 16 10.46 -6.57 -0.53
N ALA A 17 9.19 -6.80 -0.20
CA ALA A 17 8.03 -6.12 -0.80
C ALA A 17 7.62 -6.57 -2.23
N SER A 18 7.16 -7.81 -2.36
CA SER A 18 6.58 -8.34 -3.61
C SER A 18 5.23 -9.02 -3.34
N GLY A 19 4.19 -8.63 -4.07
CA GLY A 19 2.87 -9.26 -3.99
C GLY A 19 1.81 -8.49 -4.77
N THR A 20 0.63 -9.09 -4.97
CA THR A 20 -0.41 -8.53 -5.85
C THR A 20 -0.93 -7.17 -5.40
N PHE A 21 -0.82 -6.86 -4.11
CA PHE A 21 -1.20 -5.57 -3.56
C PHE A 21 -0.05 -4.55 -3.55
N ALA A 22 1.20 -5.00 -3.69
CA ALA A 22 2.35 -4.12 -3.67
C ALA A 22 2.39 -3.24 -4.91
N GLY A 23 2.72 -1.97 -4.71
CA GLY A 23 2.76 -0.94 -5.76
C GLY A 23 2.02 0.32 -5.34
N GLU A 24 1.91 1.22 -6.30
CA GLU A 24 1.20 2.48 -6.15
C GLU A 24 -0.14 2.41 -6.85
N TRP A 25 -1.17 2.87 -6.15
CA TRP A 25 -2.57 2.82 -6.58
C TRP A 25 -3.17 4.19 -6.48
N GLU A 26 -3.70 4.72 -7.58
CA GLU A 26 -4.16 6.11 -7.65
C GLU A 26 -5.60 6.22 -8.17
N ALA A 27 -6.36 7.16 -7.62
CA ALA A 27 -7.67 7.56 -8.10
C ALA A 27 -7.74 9.10 -8.17
N CYS A 28 -7.78 9.61 -9.39
CA CYS A 28 -7.95 11.04 -9.69
C CYS A 28 -9.39 11.33 -10.15
N HIS A 29 -9.91 12.52 -9.85
CA HIS A 29 -11.24 12.93 -10.27
C HIS A 29 -11.21 14.10 -11.25
N GLY A 30 -11.58 13.86 -12.52
CA GLY A 30 -11.63 14.94 -13.51
C GLY A 30 -10.27 15.60 -13.72
N GLU A 31 -10.21 16.92 -13.56
CA GLU A 31 -8.98 17.73 -13.72
C GLU A 31 -8.17 17.85 -12.41
N THR A 32 -8.38 16.96 -11.44
CA THR A 32 -7.59 16.93 -10.19
C THR A 32 -6.10 16.86 -10.51
N PRO A 33 -5.29 17.81 -10.00
CA PRO A 33 -3.83 17.73 -10.08
C PRO A 33 -3.30 16.41 -9.49
N SER A 34 -2.24 15.85 -10.06
CA SER A 34 -1.74 14.53 -9.67
C SER A 34 -1.32 14.44 -8.20
N ASP A 35 -0.87 15.54 -7.60
CA ASP A 35 -0.54 15.65 -6.17
C ASP A 35 -1.76 15.63 -5.23
N GLN A 36 -2.97 15.78 -5.79
CA GLN A 36 -4.24 15.76 -5.05
C GLN A 36 -5.05 14.48 -5.30
N CYS A 37 -4.54 13.57 -6.13
CA CYS A 37 -5.19 12.29 -6.36
C CYS A 37 -5.15 11.43 -5.11
N SER A 38 -6.23 10.68 -4.86
CA SER A 38 -6.24 9.74 -3.73
C SER A 38 -5.29 8.60 -4.06
N ARG A 39 -4.45 8.20 -3.10
CA ARG A 39 -3.36 7.26 -3.37
C ARG A 39 -3.14 6.27 -2.24
N TYR A 40 -2.76 5.06 -2.60
CA TYR A 40 -2.14 4.08 -1.73
C TYR A 40 -0.75 3.74 -2.26
N VAL A 41 0.23 3.66 -1.36
CA VAL A 41 1.57 3.16 -1.67
C VAL A 41 1.82 1.97 -0.76
N LEU A 42 1.82 0.77 -1.33
CA LEU A 42 1.78 -0.49 -0.59
C LEU A 42 3.02 -1.33 -0.87
N LEU A 43 3.52 -1.96 0.18
CA LEU A 43 4.56 -2.96 0.18
C LEU A 43 3.99 -4.25 0.75
N GLN A 44 4.44 -5.41 0.26
CA GLN A 44 3.90 -6.71 0.68
C GLN A 44 5.00 -7.74 0.96
N ARG A 45 5.02 -8.31 2.16
CA ARG A 45 5.92 -9.41 2.55
C ARG A 45 5.07 -10.60 3.01
N GLY A 46 4.96 -11.63 2.17
CA GLY A 46 4.05 -12.75 2.43
C GLY A 46 2.59 -12.30 2.40
N ASP A 47 1.83 -12.61 3.46
CA ASP A 47 0.46 -12.14 3.64
C ASP A 47 0.36 -10.74 4.25
N ARG A 48 1.46 -10.17 4.73
CA ARG A 48 1.48 -8.84 5.36
C ARG A 48 1.61 -7.75 4.32
N ILE A 49 0.72 -6.77 4.37
CA ILE A 49 0.71 -5.58 3.50
C ILE A 49 0.84 -4.35 4.41
N CYS A 50 1.80 -3.49 4.10
CA CYS A 50 2.10 -2.26 4.84
C CYS A 50 2.21 -1.11 3.87
N GLY A 51 1.79 0.09 4.24
CA GLY A 51 1.88 1.20 3.32
C GLY A 51 1.30 2.49 3.82
N THR A 52 1.28 3.48 2.94
CA THR A 52 0.66 4.77 3.20
C THR A 52 -0.61 4.95 2.39
N TRP A 53 -1.49 5.78 2.91
CA TRP A 53 -2.67 6.26 2.20
C TRP A 53 -2.65 7.79 2.19
N PHE A 54 -3.20 8.36 1.13
CA PHE A 54 -3.34 9.79 0.93
C PHE A 54 -4.69 10.10 0.27
N HIS A 55 -5.30 11.19 0.70
CA HIS A 55 -6.52 11.74 0.12
C HIS A 55 -6.53 13.25 0.29
N PHE A 56 -6.97 13.98 -0.75
CA PHE A 56 -7.20 15.41 -0.67
C PHE A 56 -8.69 15.70 -0.71
N ALA A 57 -9.21 16.39 0.32
CA ALA A 57 -10.61 16.80 0.38
C ALA A 57 -10.75 18.15 1.08
N THR A 58 -11.71 18.95 0.60
CA THR A 58 -12.07 20.24 1.24
C THR A 58 -10.88 21.19 1.44
N GLY A 59 -9.89 21.17 0.53
CA GLY A 59 -8.68 21.99 0.63
C GLY A 59 -7.67 21.50 1.67
N LYS A 60 -7.80 20.24 2.13
CA LYS A 60 -6.94 19.64 3.14
C LYS A 60 -6.40 18.30 2.68
N GLU A 61 -5.14 18.06 3.01
CA GLU A 61 -4.47 16.78 2.87
C GLU A 61 -4.79 15.88 4.06
N TYR A 62 -5.14 14.64 3.78
CA TYR A 62 -5.28 13.56 4.73
C TYR A 62 -4.30 12.48 4.32
N ARG A 63 -3.44 12.08 5.24
CA ARG A 63 -2.47 11.03 4.99
C ARG A 63 -2.26 10.21 6.24
N GLY A 64 -1.77 9.00 6.04
CA GLY A 64 -1.50 8.11 7.15
C GLY A 64 -0.88 6.81 6.70
N ARG A 65 -0.90 5.85 7.62
CA ARG A 65 -0.33 4.51 7.43
C ARG A 65 -1.43 3.48 7.51
N ILE A 66 -1.17 2.34 6.88
CA ILE A 66 -2.10 1.23 6.84
C ILE A 66 -1.39 -0.10 6.94
N VAL A 67 -2.04 -1.02 7.64
CA VAL A 67 -1.67 -2.42 7.73
C VAL A 67 -2.83 -3.26 7.24
N ALA A 68 -2.54 -4.19 6.34
CA ALA A 68 -3.49 -5.18 5.88
C ALA A 68 -2.88 -6.59 5.87
N ARG A 69 -3.76 -7.58 5.81
CA ARG A 69 -3.41 -8.99 5.69
C ARG A 69 -4.13 -9.60 4.49
N ALA A 70 -3.39 -10.22 3.59
CA ALA A 70 -3.92 -10.93 2.45
C ALA A 70 -4.41 -12.33 2.86
N ASP A 71 -5.66 -12.62 2.56
CA ASP A 71 -6.26 -13.95 2.73
C ASP A 71 -6.14 -14.76 1.44
N SER A 72 -6.04 -14.08 0.29
CA SER A 72 -5.84 -14.66 -1.03
C SER A 72 -5.10 -13.67 -1.95
N PRO A 73 -4.72 -14.06 -3.18
CA PRO A 73 -4.08 -13.15 -4.13
C PRO A 73 -4.89 -11.89 -4.46
N THR A 74 -6.20 -11.88 -4.26
CA THR A 74 -7.09 -10.76 -4.61
C THR A 74 -7.93 -10.25 -3.45
N GLU A 75 -7.82 -10.86 -2.27
CA GLU A 75 -8.55 -10.45 -1.07
C GLU A 75 -7.62 -10.26 0.12
N ALA A 76 -7.80 -9.12 0.79
CA ALA A 76 -7.11 -8.74 2.00
C ALA A 76 -8.06 -7.98 2.94
N ARG A 77 -7.70 -7.91 4.22
CA ARG A 77 -8.37 -7.11 5.25
C ARG A 77 -7.40 -6.07 5.79
N ARG A 78 -7.82 -4.80 5.78
CA ARG A 78 -7.16 -3.72 6.50
C ARG A 78 -7.45 -3.93 7.98
N THR A 79 -6.39 -4.07 8.76
CA THR A 79 -6.45 -4.42 10.20
C THR A 79 -6.07 -3.25 11.09
N HIS A 80 -5.19 -2.36 10.62
CA HIS A 80 -4.79 -1.16 11.35
C HIS A 80 -4.69 0.03 10.41
N VAL A 81 -5.04 1.20 10.93
CA VAL A 81 -4.89 2.48 10.24
C VAL A 81 -4.51 3.55 11.25
N CYS A 82 -3.75 4.54 10.81
CA CYS A 82 -3.56 5.79 11.54
C CYS A 82 -3.42 6.93 10.53
N GLY A 83 -3.50 8.17 10.99
CA GLY A 83 -3.32 9.37 10.17
C GLY A 83 -4.28 10.49 10.56
N ARG A 84 -4.30 11.55 9.76
CA ARG A 84 -5.12 12.73 10.07
C ARG A 84 -6.58 12.34 10.30
N PRO A 85 -7.18 12.66 11.47
CA PRO A 85 -8.56 12.36 11.76
C PRO A 85 -9.52 12.86 10.67
N GLY A 86 -10.42 11.98 10.24
CA GLY A 86 -11.30 12.19 9.09
C GLY A 86 -12.17 10.96 8.82
N SER A 87 -12.51 10.69 7.56
CA SER A 87 -13.38 9.56 7.21
C SER A 87 -12.70 8.19 7.30
N GLU A 88 -11.37 8.14 7.23
CA GLU A 88 -10.60 6.88 7.24
C GLU A 88 -10.20 6.43 8.66
N THR A 89 -9.87 7.36 9.55
CA THR A 89 -9.32 7.12 10.90
C THR A 89 -9.70 8.26 11.84
N ASP A 90 -9.78 7.97 13.13
CA ASP A 90 -9.95 8.94 14.23
C ASP A 90 -8.65 9.13 15.03
N THR A 91 -7.58 8.41 14.68
CA THR A 91 -6.31 8.35 15.42
C THR A 91 -5.15 8.84 14.57
N GLU A 92 -4.44 9.87 15.03
CA GLU A 92 -3.17 10.31 14.44
C GLU A 92 -2.09 9.23 14.60
N CYS A 93 -1.16 9.14 13.66
CA CYS A 93 -0.09 8.12 13.74
C CYS A 93 0.86 8.30 14.93
N GLU A 94 0.97 9.51 15.48
CA GLU A 94 1.75 9.78 16.70
C GLU A 94 1.06 9.23 17.96
N ASP A 95 -0.27 9.10 17.93
CA ASP A 95 -1.08 8.54 19.01
C ASP A 95 -1.20 7.01 18.91
N GLY A 96 -0.69 6.41 17.83
CA GLY A 96 -0.64 4.98 17.59
C GLY A 96 -1.59 4.51 16.50
N TRP A 97 -2.02 3.25 16.61
CA TRP A 97 -2.84 2.57 15.61
C TRP A 97 -4.30 2.42 16.05
N GLN A 98 -5.21 2.71 15.13
CA GLN A 98 -6.60 2.30 15.24
C GLN A 98 -6.79 0.92 14.63
N THR A 99 -7.34 -0.02 15.40
CA THR A 99 -7.78 -1.32 14.87
C THR A 99 -9.05 -1.16 14.05
N ILE A 100 -9.07 -1.75 12.86
CA ILE A 100 -10.19 -1.73 11.93
C ILE A 100 -10.39 -3.13 11.33
N ASP A 101 -11.54 -3.34 10.69
CA ASP A 101 -11.80 -4.52 9.89
C ASP A 101 -12.52 -4.11 8.59
N LYS A 102 -11.73 -3.64 7.61
CA LYS A 102 -12.23 -3.11 6.33
C LYS A 102 -11.62 -3.88 5.16
N PRO A 103 -12.33 -4.05 4.03
CA PRO A 103 -11.80 -4.77 2.88
C PRO A 103 -10.64 -4.03 2.20
N LEU A 104 -9.77 -4.80 1.56
CA LEU A 104 -8.79 -4.38 0.56
C LEU A 104 -8.77 -5.46 -0.53
N ARG A 105 -9.20 -5.16 -1.75
CA ARG A 105 -9.42 -6.18 -2.80
C ARG A 105 -8.87 -5.73 -4.13
N ILE A 106 -8.49 -6.69 -4.96
CA ILE A 106 -8.16 -6.47 -6.36
C ILE A 106 -9.37 -6.85 -7.21
N CYS A 107 -10.01 -5.86 -7.81
CA CYS A 107 -11.17 -6.01 -8.69
C CYS A 107 -10.74 -5.73 -10.13
N LYS A 108 -10.61 -6.78 -10.96
CA LYS A 108 -10.22 -6.65 -12.39
C LYS A 108 -8.92 -5.86 -12.61
N GLY A 109 -7.96 -5.98 -11.71
CA GLY A 109 -6.67 -5.28 -11.77
C GLY A 109 -6.66 -3.89 -11.14
N GLU A 110 -7.77 -3.44 -10.55
CA GLU A 110 -7.87 -2.19 -9.80
C GLU A 110 -8.01 -2.48 -8.30
N LEU A 111 -7.44 -1.62 -7.46
CA LEU A 111 -7.56 -1.74 -6.01
C LEU A 111 -8.90 -1.15 -5.54
N SER A 112 -9.49 -1.84 -4.56
CA SER A 112 -10.73 -1.48 -3.90
C SER A 112 -10.55 -1.49 -2.40
N THR A 113 -11.00 -0.43 -1.73
CA THR A 113 -10.92 -0.26 -0.27
C THR A 113 -12.28 -0.40 0.41
N SER A 114 -13.32 -0.65 -0.38
CA SER A 114 -14.71 -0.77 0.06
C SER A 114 -15.39 -1.96 -0.63
N THR A 115 -16.60 -2.29 -0.19
CA THR A 115 -17.44 -3.29 -0.87
C THR A 115 -18.78 -2.66 -1.12
N ARG A 116 -19.34 -2.89 -2.31
CA ARG A 116 -20.69 -2.39 -2.63
C ARG A 116 -21.74 -3.06 -1.75
N THR A 117 -22.89 -2.42 -1.62
CA THR A 117 -24.01 -2.93 -0.81
C THR A 117 -24.47 -4.33 -1.23
N ASP A 118 -24.31 -4.69 -2.50
CA ASP A 118 -24.64 -6.00 -3.06
C ASP A 118 -23.50 -7.04 -2.90
N GLY A 119 -22.42 -6.70 -2.20
CA GLY A 119 -21.24 -7.55 -2.01
C GLY A 119 -20.28 -7.58 -3.21
N SER A 120 -20.61 -6.90 -4.32
CA SER A 120 -19.77 -6.92 -5.52
C SER A 120 -18.48 -6.12 -5.33
N CYS A 121 -17.42 -6.62 -5.96
CA CYS A 121 -16.10 -5.97 -6.00
C CYS A 121 -16.16 -4.77 -6.95
N PHE A 122 -15.74 -3.60 -6.48
CA PHE A 122 -15.65 -2.39 -7.30
C PHE A 122 -14.25 -1.80 -7.22
N GLY A 123 -13.52 -1.90 -8.32
CA GLY A 123 -12.22 -1.24 -8.49
C GLY A 123 -12.40 0.27 -8.52
N TYR A 124 -11.48 0.98 -7.86
CA TYR A 124 -11.53 2.44 -7.81
C TYR A 124 -10.15 3.07 -7.98
N TYR A 125 -9.09 2.43 -7.48
CA TYR A 125 -7.72 2.89 -7.68
C TYR A 125 -7.03 2.08 -8.78
N GLN A 126 -6.39 2.76 -9.72
CA GLN A 126 -5.64 2.16 -10.81
C GLN A 126 -4.19 1.98 -10.40
N ALA A 127 -3.57 0.87 -10.81
CA ALA A 127 -2.14 0.68 -10.63
C ALA A 127 -1.39 1.73 -11.46
N VAL A 128 -0.45 2.44 -10.83
CA VAL A 128 0.46 3.36 -11.50
C VAL A 128 1.91 2.94 -11.26
N PRO A 129 2.85 3.31 -12.15
CA PRO A 129 4.26 2.99 -11.94
C PRO A 129 4.75 3.62 -10.63
N MET A 130 5.19 2.77 -9.70
CA MET A 130 5.83 3.21 -8.48
C MET A 130 7.32 3.40 -8.74
N ALA A 131 7.83 4.60 -8.45
CA ALA A 131 9.24 4.91 -8.63
C ALA A 131 10.12 4.18 -7.58
N ASP A 132 11.32 3.76 -8.00
CA ASP A 132 12.24 3.00 -7.14
C ASP A 132 12.64 3.79 -5.88
N ASP A 133 12.90 5.08 -6.03
CA ASP A 133 13.24 6.00 -4.94
C ASP A 133 12.10 6.14 -3.93
N GLN A 134 10.85 6.20 -4.39
CA GLN A 134 9.68 6.22 -3.52
C GLN A 134 9.53 4.91 -2.74
N ARG A 135 9.81 3.77 -3.38
CA ARG A 135 9.79 2.45 -2.72
C ARG A 135 10.86 2.37 -1.66
N ASP A 136 12.08 2.77 -2.02
CA ASP A 136 13.24 2.67 -1.15
C ASP A 136 13.11 3.65 0.04
N ALA A 137 12.54 4.85 -0.19
CA ALA A 137 12.20 5.79 0.88
C ALA A 137 11.16 5.20 1.85
N LEU A 138 10.12 4.54 1.33
CA LEU A 138 9.10 3.90 2.16
C LEU A 138 9.67 2.71 2.96
N LEU A 139 10.56 1.92 2.37
CA LEU A 139 11.29 0.85 3.07
C LEU A 139 12.24 1.37 4.15
N ALA A 140 12.80 2.58 3.96
CA ALA A 140 13.70 3.20 4.93
C ALA A 140 12.99 3.78 6.16
N GLU A 141 11.66 3.90 6.14
CA GLU A 141 10.88 4.36 7.29
C GLU A 141 10.94 3.33 8.43
N PRO A 142 11.28 3.72 9.67
CA PRO A 142 11.47 2.77 10.77
C PRO A 142 10.26 1.85 11.03
N TRP A 143 9.04 2.40 10.96
CA TRP A 143 7.81 1.65 11.19
C TRP A 143 7.50 0.63 10.08
N MET A 144 8.08 0.80 8.88
CA MET A 144 7.79 -0.08 7.75
C MET A 144 8.38 -1.47 7.98
N GLU A 145 9.62 -1.55 8.45
CA GLU A 145 10.26 -2.84 8.71
C GLU A 145 9.57 -3.57 9.87
N ASP A 146 9.19 -2.86 10.94
CA ASP A 146 8.41 -3.43 12.04
C ASP A 146 7.07 -3.98 11.52
N CYS A 147 6.35 -3.17 10.72
CA CYS A 147 5.09 -3.56 10.12
C CYS A 147 5.22 -4.83 9.26
N LEU A 148 6.25 -4.90 8.40
CA LEU A 148 6.50 -6.03 7.52
C LEU A 148 7.03 -7.27 8.28
N ALA A 149 7.64 -7.08 9.44
CA ALA A 149 8.05 -8.17 10.34
C ALA A 149 6.88 -8.74 11.17
N GLY A 150 5.77 -8.01 11.26
CA GLY A 150 4.52 -8.47 11.89
C GLY A 150 4.10 -7.70 13.14
N ASP A 151 4.86 -6.66 13.53
CA ASP A 151 4.52 -5.75 14.64
C ASP A 151 3.94 -4.46 14.04
N PRO A 152 2.67 -4.08 14.30
CA PRO A 152 2.09 -2.86 13.73
C PRO A 152 2.77 -1.58 14.22
#